data_AF-A0A3M2CRR1-F1
#
_entry.id   AF-A0A3M2CRR1-F1
#
_cell.length_a   1.000
_cell.length_b   1.000
_cell.length_c   1.000
_cell.angle_alpha   90.00
_cell.angle_beta   90.00
_cell.angle_gamma   90.00
#
_symmetry.space_group_name_H-M   'P 1'
#
loop_
_entity.id
_entity.type
_entity.pdbx_description
1 polymer ?
#
loop_
_entity_poly.entity_id
_entity_poly.type
_entity_poly.pdbx_seq_one_letter_code
_entity_poly.pdbx_strand_id
1 'polypeptide(L)'
;MPKRLSPAAVVALKEAIGKIYWFKSDLRSFLYQSVKDAGVLGGVNWDTYKWQIASDVVDRLCGDEVHVATLMRLCREVCDMTSFKHLERLDGGEEKAKRARDAVAHLRSLVETHESAEEEQDAAIQRQRRESERLAQSGAVRQKLGEIRERYMNFVVSEDAQGRGFELERIMYDIFELFDLDPKASFRIVGEQIDGAFSLEGTDYLFEAKWQKAPCGASDLDAFAAKVQRRLDNTLGVFLSINGCSEDGLIAHQRTRAMILLMDGAHLMGVLE
;
A
#
# COMPACT_ATOMS: atom_id res chain seq x y z
N MET A 1 -8.47 -2.10 0.15
CA MET A 1 -8.45 -2.67 1.51
C MET A 1 -9.38 -1.85 2.40
N PRO A 2 -10.03 -2.42 3.42
CA PRO A 2 -10.88 -1.64 4.31
C PRO A 2 -10.03 -0.64 5.12
N LYS A 3 -10.38 0.65 5.05
CA LYS A 3 -9.69 1.75 5.72
C LYS A 3 -9.63 1.51 7.24
N ARG A 4 -8.42 1.53 7.82
CA ARG A 4 -8.21 1.36 9.27
C ARG A 4 -8.02 2.73 9.93
N LEU A 5 -8.46 2.86 11.18
CA LEU A 5 -8.18 4.05 11.99
C LEU A 5 -6.68 4.13 12.32
N SER A 6 -6.13 5.33 12.32
CA SER A 6 -4.78 5.58 12.82
C SER A 6 -4.68 5.25 14.32
N PRO A 7 -3.49 4.88 14.84
CA PRO A 7 -3.33 4.61 16.28
C PRO A 7 -3.76 5.78 17.16
N ALA A 8 -3.52 7.02 16.72
CA ALA A 8 -3.97 8.22 17.43
C ALA A 8 -5.50 8.32 17.45
N ALA A 9 -6.17 8.03 16.33
CA ALA A 9 -7.63 8.02 16.27
C ALA A 9 -8.24 6.90 17.14
N VAL A 10 -7.59 5.74 17.25
CA VAL A 10 -8.02 4.66 18.15
C VAL A 10 -7.99 5.11 19.62
N VAL A 11 -6.92 5.78 20.04
CA VAL A 11 -6.81 6.32 21.41
C VAL A 11 -7.86 7.41 21.65
N ALA A 12 -8.04 8.33 20.70
CA ALA A 12 -9.06 9.38 20.79
C ALA A 12 -10.48 8.81 20.83
N LEU A 13 -10.75 7.71 20.11
CA LEU A 13 -12.05 7.03 20.12
C LEU A 13 -12.36 6.44 21.49
N LYS A 14 -11.39 5.75 22.12
CA LYS A 14 -11.54 5.24 23.50
C LYS A 14 -11.84 6.37 24.47
N GLU A 15 -11.14 7.49 24.32
CA GLU A 15 -11.32 8.67 25.16
C GLU A 15 -12.71 9.31 25.01
N ALA A 16 -13.17 9.48 23.77
CA ALA A 16 -14.48 10.02 23.47
C ALA A 16 -15.57 9.12 24.06
N ILE A 17 -15.54 7.80 23.80
CA ILE A 17 -16.52 6.83 24.33
C ILE A 17 -16.56 6.86 25.87
N GLY A 18 -15.41 7.00 26.53
CA GLY A 18 -15.33 7.11 27.99
C GLY A 18 -16.01 8.35 28.58
N LYS A 19 -16.15 9.42 27.78
CA LYS A 19 -16.64 10.74 28.20
C LYS A 19 -18.06 11.07 27.75
N ILE A 20 -18.56 10.49 26.65
CA ILE A 20 -19.89 10.82 26.08
C ILE A 20 -21.08 10.47 26.98
N TYR A 21 -20.92 9.53 27.93
CA TYR A 21 -21.97 9.15 28.89
C TYR A 21 -21.45 9.12 30.33
N TRP A 22 -22.29 9.57 31.28
CA TRP A 22 -21.98 9.48 32.70
C TRP A 22 -22.31 8.11 33.29
N PHE A 23 -23.51 7.58 33.02
CA PHE A 23 -23.98 6.30 33.55
C PHE A 23 -23.56 5.12 32.67
N LYS A 24 -23.20 3.99 33.31
CA LYS A 24 -22.83 2.75 32.60
C LYS A 24 -24.01 2.19 31.77
N SER A 25 -25.24 2.37 32.22
CA SER A 25 -26.45 1.93 31.52
C SER A 25 -26.61 2.58 30.15
N ASP A 26 -26.33 3.88 30.06
CA ASP A 26 -26.48 4.66 28.83
C ASP A 26 -25.35 4.32 27.86
N LEU A 27 -24.11 4.23 28.37
CA LEU A 27 -22.96 3.76 27.59
C LEU A 27 -23.21 2.36 27.03
N ARG A 28 -23.70 1.44 27.86
CA ARG A 28 -24.03 0.08 27.44
C ARG A 28 -25.09 0.10 26.33
N SER A 29 -26.18 0.83 26.53
CA SER A 29 -27.25 0.94 25.54
C SER A 29 -26.74 1.47 24.20
N PHE A 30 -25.89 2.50 24.22
CA PHE A 30 -25.25 3.04 23.04
C PHE A 30 -24.40 1.98 22.33
N LEU A 31 -23.47 1.33 23.04
CA LEU A 31 -22.57 0.33 22.45
C LEU A 31 -23.32 -0.87 21.84
N TYR A 32 -24.43 -1.32 22.45
CA TYR A 32 -25.28 -2.37 21.87
C TYR A 32 -26.01 -1.94 20.58
N GLN A 33 -26.28 -0.65 20.39
CA GLN A 33 -26.91 -0.13 19.18
C GLN A 33 -25.90 0.07 18.06
N SER A 34 -24.72 0.57 18.40
CA SER A 34 -23.61 0.84 17.47
C SER A 34 -22.89 -0.42 17.02
N VAL A 35 -22.57 -1.31 17.97
CA VAL A 35 -21.81 -2.54 17.75
C VAL A 35 -22.80 -3.70 17.63
N LYS A 36 -23.31 -3.92 16.42
CA LYS A 36 -24.26 -5.02 16.11
C LYS A 36 -23.62 -6.42 16.09
N ASP A 37 -22.40 -6.54 16.59
CA ASP A 37 -21.64 -7.78 16.66
C ASP A 37 -21.74 -8.37 18.08
N ALA A 38 -22.54 -9.43 18.21
CA ALA A 38 -22.76 -10.10 19.49
C ALA A 38 -21.50 -10.80 20.01
N GLY A 39 -20.57 -11.19 19.14
CA GLY A 39 -19.30 -11.82 19.52
C GLY A 39 -18.36 -10.83 20.19
N VAL A 40 -18.31 -9.60 19.69
CA VAL A 40 -17.50 -8.51 20.27
C VAL A 40 -18.01 -8.15 21.66
N LEU A 41 -19.32 -7.89 21.80
CA LEU A 41 -19.92 -7.46 23.08
C LEU A 41 -20.06 -8.59 24.10
N GLY A 42 -20.19 -9.85 23.65
CA GLY A 42 -20.38 -11.01 24.52
C GLY A 42 -19.20 -11.28 25.46
N GLY A 43 -17.99 -10.86 25.11
CA GLY A 43 -16.82 -11.02 25.97
C GLY A 43 -16.45 -9.78 26.81
N VAL A 44 -17.22 -8.69 26.73
CA VAL A 44 -16.95 -7.48 27.51
C VAL A 44 -17.44 -7.67 28.95
N ASN A 45 -16.58 -7.38 29.92
CA ASN A 45 -16.98 -7.34 31.33
C ASN A 45 -17.66 -6.00 31.63
N TRP A 46 -18.98 -6.01 31.88
CA TRP A 46 -19.76 -4.79 32.12
C TRP A 46 -19.70 -4.27 33.56
N ASP A 47 -19.14 -5.05 34.49
CA ASP A 47 -19.05 -4.68 35.90
C ASP A 47 -17.85 -3.76 36.20
N THR A 48 -16.89 -3.67 35.28
CA THR A 48 -15.70 -2.80 35.36
C THR A 48 -16.01 -1.31 35.16
N TYR A 49 -14.98 -0.46 35.19
CA TYR A 49 -15.09 0.98 34.97
C TYR A 49 -15.40 1.32 33.50
N LYS A 50 -16.13 2.42 33.25
CA LYS A 50 -16.51 2.86 31.89
C LYS A 50 -15.33 2.97 30.93
N TRP A 51 -14.21 3.49 31.42
CA TRP A 51 -12.97 3.62 30.65
C TRP A 51 -12.43 2.27 30.19
N GLN A 52 -12.51 1.26 31.05
CA GLN A 52 -12.11 -0.09 30.70
C GLN A 52 -13.10 -0.71 29.70
N ILE A 53 -14.41 -0.52 29.88
CA ILE A 53 -15.44 -0.96 28.91
C ILE A 53 -15.17 -0.36 27.52
N ALA A 54 -14.90 0.94 27.46
CA ALA A 54 -14.59 1.64 26.22
C ALA A 54 -13.32 1.09 25.55
N SER A 55 -12.26 0.84 26.33
CA SER A 55 -11.03 0.23 25.81
C SER A 55 -11.29 -1.18 25.28
N ASP A 56 -11.93 -2.03 26.08
CA ASP A 56 -12.16 -3.44 25.74
C ASP A 56 -12.95 -3.59 24.44
N VAL A 57 -13.98 -2.76 24.24
CA VAL A 57 -14.77 -2.78 22.99
C VAL A 57 -13.91 -2.35 21.80
N VAL A 58 -13.17 -1.23 21.92
CA VAL A 58 -12.35 -0.74 20.82
C VAL A 58 -11.21 -1.70 20.50
N ASP A 59 -10.56 -2.29 21.50
CA ASP A 59 -9.46 -3.24 21.33
C ASP A 59 -9.93 -4.51 20.62
N ARG A 60 -11.10 -5.04 20.98
CA ARG A 60 -11.71 -6.19 20.28
C ARG A 60 -12.03 -5.86 18.82
N LEU A 61 -12.54 -4.67 18.55
CA LEU A 61 -12.82 -4.22 17.18
C LEU A 61 -11.54 -3.98 16.35
N CYS A 62 -10.41 -3.68 16.99
CA CYS A 62 -9.12 -3.53 16.32
C CYS A 62 -8.40 -4.87 16.07
N GLY A 63 -8.78 -5.94 16.76
CA GLY A 63 -8.07 -7.22 16.74
C GLY A 63 -8.24 -8.06 15.47
N ASP A 64 -9.29 -7.82 14.68
CA ASP A 64 -9.61 -8.60 13.48
C ASP A 64 -10.05 -7.68 12.31
N GLU A 65 -9.62 -8.02 11.09
CA GLU A 65 -10.03 -7.34 9.87
C GLU A 65 -11.54 -7.40 9.64
N VAL A 66 -12.19 -8.47 10.09
CA VAL A 66 -13.66 -8.65 9.98
C VAL A 66 -14.41 -7.52 10.69
N HIS A 67 -13.83 -6.91 11.73
CA HIS A 67 -14.47 -5.88 12.54
C HIS A 67 -14.21 -4.44 12.08
N VAL A 68 -13.35 -4.22 11.07
CA VAL A 68 -12.96 -2.86 10.62
C VAL A 68 -14.17 -2.02 10.22
N ALA A 69 -15.14 -2.60 9.52
CA ALA A 69 -16.36 -1.89 9.13
C ALA A 69 -17.22 -1.46 10.35
N THR A 70 -17.24 -2.28 11.40
CA THR A 70 -17.95 -1.97 12.66
C THR A 70 -17.21 -0.91 13.46
N LEU A 71 -15.88 -0.97 13.51
CA LEU A 71 -15.03 0.05 14.13
C LEU A 71 -15.24 1.43 13.50
N MET A 72 -15.22 1.50 12.16
CA MET A 72 -15.45 2.75 11.42
C MET A 72 -16.86 3.30 11.66
N ARG A 73 -17.87 2.44 11.72
CA ARG A 73 -19.24 2.86 12.05
C ARG A 73 -19.34 3.44 13.46
N LEU A 74 -18.78 2.76 14.46
CA LEU A 74 -18.74 3.25 15.84
C LEU A 74 -18.03 4.61 15.92
N CYS A 75 -16.90 4.75 15.24
CA CYS A 75 -16.17 6.01 15.16
C CYS A 75 -17.02 7.14 14.57
N ARG A 76 -17.71 6.88 13.45
CA ARG A 76 -18.60 7.85 12.82
C ARG A 76 -19.76 8.24 13.72
N GLU A 77 -20.42 7.28 14.37
CA GLU A 77 -21.52 7.55 15.30
C GLU A 77 -21.07 8.43 16.48
N VAL A 78 -19.85 8.25 16.99
CA VAL A 78 -19.27 9.12 18.02
C VAL A 78 -18.96 10.51 17.46
N CYS A 79 -18.37 10.60 16.26
CA CYS A 79 -18.08 11.87 15.58
C CYS A 79 -19.34 12.69 15.26
N ASP A 80 -20.46 12.03 14.97
CA ASP A 80 -21.74 12.66 14.64
C ASP A 80 -22.47 13.21 15.89
N MET A 81 -21.99 12.89 17.10
CA MET A 81 -22.55 13.44 18.34
C MET A 81 -22.25 14.94 18.47
N THR A 82 -23.29 15.76 18.35
CA THR A 82 -23.20 17.22 18.45
C THR A 82 -23.79 17.79 19.74
N SER A 83 -24.55 17.01 20.51
CA SER A 83 -25.28 17.45 21.69
C SER A 83 -24.96 16.58 22.90
N PHE A 84 -24.69 17.23 24.05
CA PHE A 84 -24.34 16.58 25.32
C PHE A 84 -25.23 17.06 26.47
N LYS A 85 -26.45 17.52 26.16
CA LYS A 85 -27.41 18.06 27.14
C LYS A 85 -27.77 17.09 28.26
N HIS A 86 -27.68 15.78 28.02
CA HIS A 86 -27.88 14.77 29.06
C HIS A 86 -26.83 14.84 30.18
N LEU A 87 -25.61 15.31 29.88
CA LEU A 87 -24.56 15.52 30.88
C LEU A 87 -24.75 16.83 31.64
N GLU A 88 -25.27 17.87 30.99
CA GLU A 88 -25.51 19.20 31.58
C GLU A 88 -26.49 19.16 32.75
N ARG A 89 -27.37 18.15 32.81
CA ARG A 89 -28.34 17.92 33.90
C ARG A 89 -27.73 17.36 35.19
N LEU A 90 -26.46 16.98 35.15
CA LEU A 90 -25.76 16.39 36.30
C LEU A 90 -25.07 17.48 37.12
N ASP A 91 -24.70 17.14 38.35
CA ASP A 91 -23.80 17.99 39.14
C ASP A 91 -22.45 18.18 38.42
N GLY A 92 -21.98 19.42 38.29
CA GLY A 92 -20.84 19.77 37.43
C GLY A 92 -21.06 19.41 35.95
N GLY A 93 -22.31 19.42 35.48
CA GLY A 93 -22.71 18.94 34.16
C GLY A 93 -22.11 19.71 32.99
N GLU A 94 -21.96 21.03 33.11
CA GLU A 94 -21.36 21.88 32.07
C GLU A 94 -19.91 21.47 31.76
N GLU A 95 -19.11 21.23 32.80
CA GLU A 95 -17.72 20.78 32.69
C GLU A 95 -17.64 19.38 32.04
N LYS A 96 -18.55 18.47 32.41
CA LYS A 96 -18.64 17.12 31.81
C LYS A 96 -19.02 17.20 30.33
N ALA A 97 -20.01 18.02 29.99
CA ALA A 97 -20.44 18.23 28.61
C ALA A 97 -19.33 18.88 27.77
N LYS A 98 -18.58 19.85 28.33
CA LYS A 98 -17.42 20.44 27.68
C LYS A 98 -16.35 19.40 27.38
N ARG A 99 -15.95 18.58 28.36
CA ARG A 99 -14.95 17.52 28.16
C ARG A 99 -15.36 16.48 27.10
N ALA A 100 -16.65 16.15 27.03
CA ALA A 100 -17.17 15.26 26.00
C ALA A 100 -17.12 15.90 24.60
N ARG A 101 -17.53 17.18 24.49
CA ARG A 101 -17.42 17.97 23.25
C ARG A 101 -15.97 18.04 22.76
N ASP A 102 -15.04 18.37 23.64
CA ASP A 102 -13.62 18.50 23.31
C ASP A 102 -13.02 17.15 22.83
N ALA A 103 -13.39 16.04 23.49
CA ALA A 103 -12.93 14.71 23.09
C ALA A 103 -13.47 14.27 21.72
N VAL A 104 -14.75 14.54 21.43
CA VAL A 104 -15.35 14.24 20.13
C VAL A 104 -14.80 15.14 19.03
N ALA A 105 -14.56 16.43 19.32
CA ALA A 105 -13.93 17.36 18.38
C ALA A 105 -12.49 16.92 18.03
N HIS A 106 -11.72 16.49 19.03
CA HIS A 106 -10.37 15.96 18.81
C HIS A 106 -10.41 14.70 17.93
N LEU A 107 -11.28 13.74 18.23
CA LEU A 107 -11.48 12.56 17.39
C LEU A 107 -11.81 12.93 15.94
N ARG A 108 -12.76 13.87 15.74
CA ARG A 108 -13.17 14.32 14.41
C ARG A 108 -12.00 14.88 13.62
N SER A 109 -11.18 15.75 14.23
CA SER A 109 -10.00 16.32 13.56
C SER A 109 -8.99 15.27 13.08
N LEU A 110 -8.80 14.19 13.86
CA LEU A 110 -7.89 13.10 13.49
C LEU A 110 -8.44 12.24 12.36
N VAL A 111 -9.76 12.03 12.32
CA VAL A 111 -10.42 11.25 11.26
C VAL A 111 -10.44 12.03 9.95
N GLU A 112 -10.84 13.31 9.97
CA GLU A 112 -10.89 14.16 8.76
C GLU A 112 -9.52 14.33 8.10
N THR A 113 -8.46 14.52 8.89
CA THR A 113 -7.08 14.65 8.38
C THR A 113 -6.62 13.36 7.68
N HIS A 114 -7.01 12.20 8.20
CA HIS A 114 -6.63 10.92 7.62
C HIS A 114 -7.47 10.59 6.38
N GLU A 115 -8.78 10.84 6.42
CA GLU A 115 -9.67 10.61 5.28
C GLU A 115 -9.29 11.48 4.08
N SER A 116 -8.98 12.76 4.30
CA SER A 116 -8.55 13.67 3.23
C SER A 116 -7.21 13.29 2.61
N ALA A 117 -6.21 12.93 3.44
CA ALA A 117 -4.89 12.51 2.93
C ALA A 117 -4.98 11.22 2.08
N GLU A 118 -5.79 10.25 2.51
CA GLU A 118 -6.01 9.02 1.74
C GLU A 118 -6.80 9.30 0.44
N GLU A 119 -7.82 10.16 0.48
CA GLU A 119 -8.60 10.53 -0.71
C GLU A 119 -7.75 11.26 -1.76
N GLU A 120 -6.87 12.17 -1.33
CA GLU A 120 -5.93 12.83 -2.23
C GLU A 120 -4.95 11.84 -2.89
N GLN A 121 -4.45 10.87 -2.11
CA GLN A 121 -3.56 9.81 -2.61
C GLN A 121 -4.28 8.89 -3.60
N ASP A 122 -5.48 8.40 -3.26
CA ASP A 122 -6.29 7.56 -4.15
C ASP A 122 -6.67 8.32 -5.43
N ALA A 123 -7.03 9.60 -5.33
CA ALA A 123 -7.34 10.43 -6.48
C ALA A 123 -6.11 10.72 -7.35
N ALA A 124 -4.91 10.80 -6.78
CA ALA A 124 -3.66 10.91 -7.54
C ALA A 124 -3.39 9.62 -8.32
N ILE A 125 -3.48 8.45 -7.67
CA ILE A 125 -3.31 7.13 -8.30
C ILE A 125 -4.34 6.94 -9.43
N GLN A 126 -5.61 7.30 -9.20
CA GLN A 126 -6.64 7.18 -10.24
C GLN A 126 -6.41 8.15 -11.41
N ARG A 127 -5.93 9.36 -11.16
CA ARG A 127 -5.58 10.32 -12.21
C ARG A 127 -4.42 9.79 -13.06
N GLN A 128 -3.38 9.27 -12.43
CA GLN A 128 -2.24 8.67 -13.11
C GLN A 128 -2.66 7.46 -13.96
N ARG A 129 -3.49 6.55 -13.43
CA ARG A 129 -4.02 5.42 -14.21
C ARG A 129 -4.82 5.86 -15.43
N ARG A 130 -5.66 6.88 -15.29
CA ARG A 130 -6.42 7.42 -16.43
C ARG A 130 -5.53 8.08 -17.46
N GLU A 131 -4.48 8.75 -17.03
CA GLU A 131 -3.51 9.37 -17.92
C GLU A 131 -2.68 8.32 -18.66
N SER A 132 -2.18 7.29 -17.97
CA SER A 132 -1.46 6.18 -18.59
C SER A 132 -2.35 5.37 -19.54
N GLU A 133 -3.61 5.13 -19.20
CA GLU A 133 -4.60 4.53 -20.10
C GLU A 133 -4.85 5.40 -21.34
N ARG A 134 -4.92 6.72 -21.18
CA ARG A 134 -5.12 7.65 -22.31
C ARG A 134 -3.88 7.70 -23.20
N LEU A 135 -2.68 7.66 -22.62
CA LEU A 135 -1.42 7.59 -23.35
C LEU A 135 -1.28 6.26 -24.09
N ALA A 136 -1.61 5.13 -23.46
CA ALA A 136 -1.63 3.82 -24.10
C ALA A 136 -2.65 3.74 -25.26
N GLN A 137 -3.75 4.48 -25.18
CA GLN A 137 -4.74 4.62 -26.26
C GLN A 137 -4.31 5.61 -27.36
N SER A 138 -3.24 6.37 -27.17
CA SER A 138 -2.68 7.23 -28.21
C SER A 138 -2.13 6.38 -29.35
N GLY A 139 -2.54 6.68 -30.59
CA GLY A 139 -2.06 5.96 -31.78
C GLY A 139 -0.53 6.01 -31.93
N ALA A 140 0.12 7.09 -31.45
CA ALA A 140 1.58 7.23 -31.48
C ALA A 140 2.28 6.26 -30.51
N VAL A 141 1.72 6.05 -29.31
CA VAL A 141 2.26 5.09 -28.33
C VAL A 141 2.09 3.67 -28.84
N ARG A 142 0.91 3.35 -29.39
CA ARG A 142 0.68 2.03 -30.02
C ARG A 142 1.63 1.76 -31.19
N GLN A 143 1.90 2.77 -32.01
CA GLN A 143 2.88 2.64 -33.10
C GLN A 143 4.28 2.35 -32.54
N LYS A 144 4.72 3.10 -31.52
CA LYS A 144 6.02 2.90 -30.87
C LYS A 144 6.14 1.52 -30.21
N LEU A 145 5.11 1.06 -29.50
CA LEU A 145 5.06 -0.30 -28.96
C LEU A 145 5.15 -1.35 -30.08
N GLY A 146 4.50 -1.11 -31.23
CA GLY A 146 4.61 -1.96 -32.41
C GLY A 146 6.05 -2.07 -32.93
N GLU A 147 6.77 -0.95 -33.03
CA GLU A 147 8.19 -0.90 -33.45
C GLU A 147 9.10 -1.64 -32.45
N ILE A 148 8.87 -1.46 -31.14
CA ILE A 148 9.61 -2.16 -30.08
C ILE A 148 9.32 -3.67 -30.14
N ARG A 149 8.05 -4.06 -30.30
CA ARG A 149 7.62 -5.45 -30.41
C ARG A 149 8.25 -6.15 -31.59
N GLU A 150 8.30 -5.50 -32.77
CA GLU A 150 8.92 -6.09 -33.96
C GLU A 150 10.41 -6.38 -33.73
N ARG A 151 11.14 -5.43 -33.11
CA ARG A 151 12.54 -5.66 -32.72
C ARG A 151 12.66 -6.82 -31.73
N TYR A 152 11.83 -6.85 -30.68
CA TYR A 152 11.84 -7.93 -29.71
C TYR A 152 11.64 -9.31 -30.38
N MET A 153 10.65 -9.43 -31.25
CA MET A 153 10.34 -10.68 -31.96
C MET A 153 11.49 -11.14 -32.88
N ASN A 154 12.18 -10.21 -33.53
CA ASN A 154 13.35 -10.55 -34.35
C ASN A 154 14.47 -11.18 -33.53
N PHE A 155 14.68 -10.72 -32.29
CA PHE A 155 15.72 -11.25 -31.40
C PHE A 155 15.30 -12.54 -30.67
N VAL A 156 14.00 -12.79 -30.48
CA VAL A 156 13.52 -14.09 -29.96
C VAL A 156 13.97 -15.25 -30.85
N VAL A 157 14.02 -15.05 -32.17
CA VAL A 157 14.41 -16.07 -33.15
C VAL A 157 15.92 -16.09 -33.42
N SER A 158 16.67 -15.09 -32.95
CA SER A 158 18.12 -14.99 -33.17
C SER A 158 18.89 -16.04 -32.37
N GLU A 159 19.89 -16.68 -33.00
CA GLU A 159 20.80 -17.62 -32.31
C GLU A 159 21.90 -16.90 -31.50
N ASP A 160 22.14 -15.61 -31.75
CA ASP A 160 23.16 -14.80 -31.07
C ASP A 160 22.76 -14.46 -29.62
N ALA A 161 23.30 -15.23 -28.67
CA ALA A 161 23.02 -15.05 -27.25
C ALA A 161 23.54 -13.73 -26.68
N GLN A 162 24.67 -13.23 -27.19
CA GLN A 162 25.24 -11.99 -26.69
C GLN A 162 24.47 -10.79 -27.23
N GLY A 163 24.13 -10.81 -28.53
CA GLY A 163 23.30 -9.78 -29.16
C GLY A 163 21.92 -9.65 -28.51
N ARG A 164 21.29 -10.76 -28.11
CA ARG A 164 20.00 -10.74 -27.41
C ARG A 164 20.05 -9.96 -26.08
N GLY A 165 21.11 -10.10 -25.30
CA GLY A 165 21.27 -9.39 -24.02
C GLY A 165 21.32 -7.88 -24.21
N PHE A 166 22.22 -7.40 -25.08
CA PHE A 166 22.36 -5.97 -25.37
C PHE A 166 21.09 -5.36 -25.96
N GLU A 167 20.40 -6.09 -26.84
CA GLU A 167 19.16 -5.57 -27.43
C GLU A 167 18.00 -5.57 -26.45
N LEU A 168 17.97 -6.48 -25.48
CA LEU A 168 17.00 -6.43 -24.39
C LEU A 168 17.20 -5.20 -23.51
N GLU A 169 18.45 -4.83 -23.20
CA GLU A 169 18.74 -3.58 -22.48
C GLU A 169 18.17 -2.36 -23.22
N ARG A 170 18.38 -2.30 -24.55
CA ARG A 170 17.88 -1.20 -25.40
C ARG A 170 16.35 -1.19 -25.50
N ILE A 171 15.73 -2.34 -25.70
CA ILE A 171 14.27 -2.48 -25.73
C ILE A 171 13.66 -1.97 -24.43
N MET A 172 14.25 -2.34 -23.29
CA MET A 172 13.75 -1.93 -21.97
C MET A 172 13.97 -0.44 -21.72
N TYR A 173 15.11 0.12 -22.15
CA TYR A 173 15.32 1.57 -22.14
C TYR A 173 14.23 2.29 -22.93
N ASP A 174 13.94 1.84 -24.15
CA ASP A 174 12.93 2.46 -25.01
C ASP A 174 11.51 2.35 -24.42
N ILE A 175 11.20 1.24 -23.73
CA ILE A 175 9.94 1.07 -23.00
C ILE A 175 9.87 2.05 -21.83
N PHE A 176 10.91 2.15 -21.02
CA PHE A 176 10.96 3.07 -19.89
C PHE A 176 10.86 4.52 -20.33
N GLU A 177 11.51 4.89 -21.44
CA GLU A 177 11.39 6.22 -22.05
C GLU A 177 9.96 6.48 -22.55
N LEU A 178 9.35 5.50 -23.23
CA LEU A 178 7.98 5.61 -23.75
C LEU A 178 6.93 5.82 -22.64
N PHE A 179 7.20 5.32 -21.44
CA PHE A 179 6.34 5.47 -20.26
C PHE A 179 6.83 6.55 -19.28
N ASP A 180 7.70 7.45 -19.72
CA ASP A 180 8.21 8.60 -18.95
C ASP A 180 8.84 8.22 -17.59
N LEU A 181 9.54 7.08 -17.53
CA LEU A 181 10.16 6.57 -16.30
C LEU A 181 11.58 7.10 -16.02
N ASP A 182 12.02 8.17 -16.69
CA ASP A 182 13.38 8.75 -16.57
C ASP A 182 14.50 7.69 -16.59
N PRO A 183 14.66 6.94 -17.69
CA PRO A 183 15.62 5.84 -17.76
C PRO A 183 17.07 6.33 -17.78
N LYS A 184 17.93 5.55 -17.13
CA LYS A 184 19.38 5.69 -17.10
C LYS A 184 19.98 4.46 -17.79
N ALA A 185 20.82 4.71 -18.81
CA ALA A 185 21.52 3.67 -19.54
C ALA A 185 22.45 2.85 -18.63
N SER A 186 22.89 1.68 -19.10
CA SER A 186 23.77 0.80 -18.33
C SER A 186 25.03 1.52 -17.82
N PHE A 187 25.39 1.25 -16.57
CA PHE A 187 26.51 1.92 -15.91
C PHE A 187 27.34 0.95 -15.08
N ARG A 188 28.62 1.29 -14.94
CA ARG A 188 29.57 0.54 -14.12
C ARG A 188 29.88 1.30 -12.84
N ILE A 189 29.71 0.63 -11.72
CA ILE A 189 30.26 1.04 -10.43
C ILE A 189 31.50 0.17 -10.17
N VAL A 190 32.37 0.57 -9.25
CA VAL A 190 33.59 -0.16 -8.89
C VAL A 190 33.27 -1.64 -8.62
N GLY A 191 33.60 -2.52 -9.58
CA GLY A 191 33.37 -3.97 -9.50
C GLY A 191 31.97 -4.47 -9.88
N GLU A 192 31.03 -3.60 -10.26
CA GLU A 192 29.63 -3.97 -10.56
C GLU A 192 29.15 -3.35 -11.88
N GLN A 193 28.45 -4.13 -12.71
CA GLN A 193 27.69 -3.62 -13.85
C GLN A 193 26.19 -3.71 -13.53
N ILE A 194 25.48 -2.62 -13.85
CA ILE A 194 24.03 -2.50 -13.79
C ILE A 194 23.53 -2.23 -15.21
N ASP A 195 22.54 -3.01 -15.66
CA ASP A 195 22.02 -2.95 -17.03
C ASP A 195 21.16 -1.71 -17.27
N GLY A 196 20.52 -1.19 -16.22
CA GLY A 196 19.87 0.11 -16.27
C GLY A 196 19.34 0.56 -14.92
N ALA A 197 18.79 1.76 -14.89
CA ALA A 197 17.98 2.24 -13.78
C ALA A 197 16.87 3.15 -14.32
N PHE A 198 15.84 3.37 -13.53
CA PHE A 198 14.76 4.31 -13.88
C PHE A 198 14.16 4.87 -12.60
N SER A 199 13.46 5.99 -12.68
CA SER A 199 12.85 6.66 -11.54
C SER A 199 11.34 6.78 -11.75
N LEU A 200 10.56 6.19 -10.87
CA LEU A 200 9.10 6.27 -10.88
C LEU A 200 8.65 7.01 -9.62
N GLU A 201 8.08 8.21 -9.80
CA GLU A 201 7.52 9.04 -8.73
C GLU A 201 8.50 9.30 -7.55
N GLY A 202 9.77 9.53 -7.87
CA GLY A 202 10.82 9.76 -6.86
C GLY A 202 11.35 8.51 -6.18
N THR A 203 10.87 7.32 -6.58
CA THR A 203 11.47 6.03 -6.20
C THR A 203 12.41 5.57 -7.30
N ASP A 204 13.67 5.31 -6.95
CA ASP A 204 14.68 4.79 -7.87
C ASP A 204 14.60 3.26 -7.96
N TYR A 205 14.62 2.76 -9.19
CA TYR A 205 14.66 1.33 -9.50
C TYR A 205 15.97 1.00 -10.22
N LEU A 206 16.72 0.03 -9.69
CA LEU A 206 17.74 -0.64 -10.48
C LEU A 206 17.09 -1.68 -11.38
N PHE A 207 17.63 -1.86 -12.58
CA PHE A 207 17.15 -2.82 -13.55
C PHE A 207 18.28 -3.76 -13.97
N GLU A 208 18.00 -5.07 -13.98
CA GLU A 208 18.88 -6.11 -14.50
C GLU A 208 18.08 -7.10 -15.34
N ALA A 209 18.62 -7.48 -16.50
CA ALA A 209 17.95 -8.32 -17.46
C ALA A 209 18.78 -9.55 -17.82
N LYS A 210 18.13 -10.72 -17.87
CA LYS A 210 18.76 -11.97 -18.28
C LYS A 210 17.97 -12.66 -19.39
N TRP A 211 18.68 -12.93 -20.49
CA TRP A 211 18.18 -13.71 -21.62
C TRP A 211 18.99 -14.99 -21.84
N GLN A 212 18.76 -15.98 -20.97
CA GLN A 212 19.43 -17.28 -21.02
C GLN A 212 18.43 -18.43 -21.18
N LYS A 213 18.85 -19.55 -21.77
CA LYS A 213 17.98 -20.72 -22.01
C LYS A 213 17.51 -21.37 -20.70
N ALA A 214 18.38 -21.46 -19.70
CA ALA A 214 18.05 -21.99 -18.39
C ALA A 214 17.34 -20.91 -17.54
N PRO A 215 16.33 -21.26 -16.73
CA PRO A 215 15.74 -20.32 -15.79
C PRO A 215 16.78 -19.76 -14.81
N CYS A 216 16.62 -18.51 -14.39
CA CYS A 216 17.48 -17.90 -13.38
C CYS A 216 17.33 -18.60 -12.03
N GLY A 217 18.43 -18.81 -11.33
CA GLY A 217 18.45 -19.47 -10.02
C GLY A 217 18.57 -18.48 -8.86
N ALA A 218 18.61 -19.02 -7.62
CA ALA A 218 18.80 -18.21 -6.40
C ALA A 218 20.05 -17.32 -6.47
N SER A 219 21.16 -17.84 -7.01
CA SER A 219 22.42 -17.10 -7.11
C SER A 219 22.31 -15.82 -7.93
N ASP A 220 21.47 -15.82 -8.98
CA ASP A 220 21.25 -14.65 -9.83
C ASP A 220 20.46 -13.58 -9.07
N LEU A 221 19.40 -14.00 -8.36
CA LEU A 221 18.55 -13.12 -7.58
C LEU A 221 19.30 -12.54 -6.37
N ASP A 222 20.09 -13.35 -5.68
CA ASP A 222 20.88 -12.93 -4.53
C ASP A 222 21.98 -11.94 -4.93
N ALA A 223 22.62 -12.19 -6.08
CA ALA A 223 23.61 -11.25 -6.64
C ALA A 223 22.97 -9.89 -6.95
N PHE A 224 21.78 -9.87 -7.55
CA PHE A 224 21.06 -8.62 -7.81
C PHE A 224 20.57 -7.95 -6.52
N ALA A 225 20.06 -8.72 -5.56
CA ALA A 225 19.61 -8.22 -4.26
C ALA A 225 20.73 -7.51 -3.51
N ALA A 226 21.94 -8.08 -3.55
CA ALA A 226 23.13 -7.47 -2.97
C ALA A 226 23.49 -6.14 -3.65
N LYS A 227 23.22 -5.97 -4.95
CA LYS A 227 23.42 -4.68 -5.65
C LYS A 227 22.40 -3.64 -5.21
N VAL A 228 21.12 -4.02 -5.10
CA VAL A 228 20.03 -3.13 -4.65
C VAL A 228 20.26 -2.67 -3.20
N GLN A 229 20.60 -3.59 -2.29
CA GLN A 229 20.87 -3.28 -0.88
C GLN A 229 22.04 -2.31 -0.65
N ARG A 230 22.97 -2.19 -1.61
CA ARG A 230 24.09 -1.25 -1.54
C ARG A 230 23.72 0.16 -2.01
N ARG A 231 22.46 0.42 -2.35
CA ARG A 231 21.94 1.75 -2.73
C ARG A 231 21.23 2.39 -1.54
N LEU A 232 20.61 3.55 -1.77
CA LEU A 232 19.85 4.25 -0.74
C LEU A 232 18.69 3.38 -0.25
N ASP A 233 18.28 3.54 1.02
CA ASP A 233 17.30 2.66 1.68
C ASP A 233 15.93 2.54 0.96
N ASN A 234 15.62 3.46 0.05
CA ASN A 234 14.37 3.49 -0.74
C ASN A 234 14.54 3.00 -2.19
N THR A 235 15.73 2.55 -2.60
CA THR A 235 15.94 1.99 -3.94
C THR A 235 15.39 0.56 -4.02
N LEU A 236 14.61 0.29 -5.06
CA LEU A 236 14.08 -1.04 -5.37
C LEU A 236 14.78 -1.64 -6.60
N GLY A 237 14.58 -2.93 -6.83
CA GLY A 237 15.09 -3.64 -8.00
C GLY A 237 13.96 -4.16 -8.89
N VAL A 238 14.20 -4.17 -10.20
CA VAL A 238 13.42 -4.92 -11.19
C VAL A 238 14.36 -5.90 -11.88
N PHE A 239 14.02 -7.18 -11.81
CA PHE A 239 14.79 -8.25 -12.43
C PHE A 239 13.96 -8.93 -13.52
N LEU A 240 14.37 -8.80 -14.77
CA LEU A 240 13.70 -9.41 -15.92
C LEU A 240 14.44 -10.68 -16.35
N SER A 241 13.78 -11.84 -16.25
CA SER A 241 14.28 -13.09 -16.81
C SER A 241 13.36 -13.59 -17.91
N ILE A 242 13.79 -13.54 -19.17
CA ILE A 242 12.93 -13.89 -20.31
C ILE A 242 12.34 -15.29 -20.19
N ASN A 243 13.14 -16.27 -19.76
CA ASN A 243 12.73 -17.66 -19.56
C ASN A 243 12.38 -17.98 -18.08
N GLY A 244 12.07 -16.96 -17.28
CA GLY A 244 11.61 -17.10 -15.90
C GLY A 244 12.71 -17.44 -14.90
N CYS A 245 12.31 -17.64 -13.64
CA CYS A 245 13.17 -18.09 -12.55
C CYS A 245 12.78 -19.51 -12.12
N SER A 246 13.72 -20.28 -11.59
CA SER A 246 13.43 -21.61 -11.05
C SER A 246 12.61 -21.52 -9.76
N GLU A 247 11.75 -22.51 -9.53
CA GLU A 247 10.90 -22.57 -8.33
C GLU A 247 11.73 -22.59 -7.03
N ASP A 248 12.82 -23.37 -7.02
CA ASP A 248 13.78 -23.39 -5.92
C ASP A 248 14.44 -22.01 -5.70
N GLY A 249 14.74 -21.28 -6.77
CA GLY A 249 15.29 -19.92 -6.72
C GLY A 249 14.32 -18.92 -6.11
N LEU A 250 13.04 -19.00 -6.50
CA LEU A 250 11.97 -18.16 -5.96
C LEU A 250 11.76 -18.40 -4.46
N ILE A 251 11.69 -19.68 -4.05
CA ILE A 251 11.49 -20.06 -2.64
C ILE A 251 12.67 -19.60 -1.77
N ALA A 252 13.90 -19.74 -2.27
CA ALA A 252 15.09 -19.28 -1.57
C ALA A 252 15.07 -17.75 -1.38
N HIS A 253 14.70 -17.01 -2.43
CA HIS A 253 14.70 -15.55 -2.42
C HIS A 253 13.60 -14.94 -1.53
N GLN A 254 12.41 -15.55 -1.47
CA GLN A 254 11.27 -15.10 -0.64
C GLN A 254 11.57 -14.98 0.86
N ARG A 255 12.66 -15.60 1.35
CA ARG A 255 13.10 -15.52 2.75
C ARG A 255 13.79 -14.19 3.08
N THR A 256 14.07 -13.37 2.08
CA THR A 256 14.73 -12.06 2.20
C THR A 256 13.69 -10.93 2.10
N ARG A 257 14.02 -9.73 2.58
CA ARG A 257 13.16 -8.54 2.43
C ARG A 257 12.80 -8.34 0.95
N ALA A 258 11.50 -8.22 0.65
CA ALA A 258 10.99 -8.04 -0.71
C ALA A 258 11.38 -6.66 -1.28
N MET A 259 12.55 -6.58 -1.91
CA MET A 259 13.09 -5.36 -2.53
C MET A 259 13.21 -5.47 -4.05
N ILE A 260 12.91 -6.65 -4.61
CA ILE A 260 13.00 -6.93 -6.04
C ILE A 260 11.64 -7.34 -6.58
N LEU A 261 11.25 -6.71 -7.70
CA LEU A 261 10.15 -7.13 -8.56
C LEU A 261 10.70 -8.07 -9.63
N LEU A 262 10.09 -9.25 -9.75
CA LEU A 262 10.47 -10.24 -10.75
C LEU A 262 9.53 -10.13 -11.94
N MET A 263 10.11 -10.07 -13.14
CA MET A 263 9.40 -10.06 -14.41
C MET A 263 9.94 -11.17 -15.31
N ASP A 264 9.10 -11.64 -16.22
CA ASP A 264 9.49 -12.61 -17.25
C ASP A 264 9.05 -12.16 -18.65
N GLY A 265 9.35 -12.98 -19.65
CA GLY A 265 8.99 -12.70 -21.03
C GLY A 265 7.47 -12.58 -21.26
N ALA A 266 6.64 -13.24 -20.44
CA ALA A 266 5.19 -13.12 -20.56
C ALA A 266 4.70 -11.74 -20.07
N HIS A 267 5.28 -11.23 -18.98
CA HIS A 267 5.02 -9.87 -18.51
C HIS A 267 5.46 -8.83 -19.54
N LEU A 268 6.65 -8.99 -20.14
CA LEU A 268 7.13 -8.10 -21.19
C LEU A 268 6.21 -8.13 -22.42
N MET A 269 5.77 -9.31 -22.86
CA MET A 269 4.81 -9.43 -23.95
C MET A 269 3.48 -8.74 -23.63
N GLY A 270 2.98 -8.85 -22.40
CA GLY A 270 1.76 -8.16 -21.98
C GLY A 270 1.87 -6.62 -22.02
N VAL A 271 3.08 -6.05 -21.97
CA VAL A 271 3.31 -4.61 -22.15
C VAL A 271 3.38 -4.23 -23.64
N LEU A 272 3.79 -5.16 -24.51
CA LEU A 272 3.97 -4.95 -25.94
C LEU A 272 2.70 -5.18 -26.79
N GLU A 273 1.64 -5.74 -26.20
CA GLU A 273 0.33 -6.01 -26.81
C GLU A 273 -0.70 -4.90 -26.55
#